data_AF-A0A1G6HP12-F1
#
_entry.id   AF-A0A1G6HP12-F1
#
_cell.length_a   1.000
_cell.length_b   1.000
_cell.length_c   1.000
_cell.angle_alpha   90.00
_cell.angle_beta   90.00
_cell.angle_gamma   90.00
#
_symmetry.space_group_name_H-M   'P 1'
#
loop_
_entity.id
_entity.type
_entity.pdbx_description
1 polymer ?
#
loop_
_entity_poly.entity_id
_entity_poly.type
_entity_poly.pdbx_seq_one_letter_code
_entity_poly.pdbx_strand_id
1 'polypeptide(L)'
;MFGRRSTKRADRRSAGMRITEGLLPIFGPAQVGDSTAPLRAATEAERGRDIALRTELTRVVGPDGSSYVVATPVEPGPSAPTPPDAA
;
A
#
# COMPACT_ATOMS: atom_id res chain seq x y z
N MET A 1 -15.05 39.33 38.85
CA MET A 1 -13.64 38.89 38.80
C MET A 1 -13.64 37.40 38.46
N PHE A 2 -13.40 37.01 37.20
CA PHE A 2 -13.39 35.60 36.79
C PHE A 2 -11.96 35.13 36.49
N GLY A 3 -11.41 34.37 37.43
CA GLY A 3 -10.08 33.75 37.33
C GLY A 3 -10.11 32.50 36.43
N ARG A 4 -9.21 32.53 35.45
CA ARG A 4 -9.00 31.56 34.35
C ARG A 4 -8.71 30.14 34.87
N ARG A 5 -9.59 29.16 34.59
CA ARG A 5 -9.26 27.73 34.76
C ARG A 5 -8.37 27.28 33.60
N SER A 6 -7.08 27.05 33.88
CA SER A 6 -6.14 26.43 32.95
C SER A 6 -6.60 25.00 32.65
N THR A 7 -6.96 24.73 31.40
CA THR A 7 -7.20 23.38 30.91
C THR A 7 -5.86 22.73 30.63
N LYS A 8 -5.33 21.99 31.61
CA LYS A 8 -4.24 21.04 31.37
C LYS A 8 -4.81 19.99 30.40
N ARG A 9 -4.55 20.13 29.08
CA ARG A 9 -4.87 19.06 28.10
C ARG A 9 -4.17 17.81 28.60
N ALA A 10 -4.95 16.85 29.10
CA ALA A 10 -4.43 15.54 29.43
C ALA A 10 -3.72 15.00 28.19
N ASP A 11 -2.45 14.64 28.38
CA ASP A 11 -1.61 14.09 27.33
C ASP A 11 -2.23 12.77 26.85
N ARG A 12 -2.96 12.83 25.73
CA ARG A 12 -3.67 11.69 25.12
C ARG A 12 -2.72 10.73 24.40
N ARG A 13 -1.40 10.79 24.67
CA ARG A 13 -0.45 9.89 24.04
C ARG A 13 -0.47 8.51 24.70
N SER A 14 -0.72 7.47 23.90
CA SER A 14 -0.63 6.08 24.32
C SER A 14 0.81 5.73 24.74
N ALA A 15 0.97 4.69 25.56
CA ALA A 15 2.30 4.22 25.97
C ALA A 15 3.21 3.90 24.77
N GLY A 16 2.64 3.33 23.69
CA GLY A 16 3.36 3.05 22.45
C GLY A 16 3.90 4.31 21.76
N MET A 17 3.13 5.41 21.72
CA MET A 17 3.60 6.66 21.12
C MET A 17 4.77 7.29 21.88
N ARG A 18 4.86 7.11 23.20
CA ARG A 18 6.00 7.64 23.99
C ARG A 18 7.30 6.89 23.71
N ILE A 19 7.23 5.58 23.42
CA ILE A 19 8.40 4.78 23.06
C ILE A 19 8.93 5.21 21.70
N THR A 20 8.04 5.34 20.70
CA THR A 20 8.44 5.73 19.35
C THR A 20 8.93 7.18 19.27
N GLU A 21 8.43 8.09 20.11
CA GLU A 21 8.97 9.44 20.27
C GLU A 21 10.43 9.48 20.74
N GLY A 22 10.83 8.52 21.59
CA GLY A 22 12.22 8.40 22.07
C GLY A 22 13.23 8.06 20.98
N LEU A 23 12.76 7.53 19.84
CA LEU A 23 13.62 7.14 18.71
C LEU A 23 13.80 8.28 17.69
N LEU A 24 12.97 9.33 17.74
CA LEU A 24 13.02 10.44 16.78
C LEU A 24 14.36 11.20 16.75
N PRO A 25 15.13 11.36 17.85
CA PRO A 25 16.45 12.01 17.79
C PRO A 25 17.49 11.23 16.98
N ILE A 26 17.31 9.91 16.80
CA ILE A 26 18.25 9.04 16.09
C ILE A 26 17.82 8.88 14.62
N PHE A 27 16.53 8.64 14.38
CA PHE A 27 15.99 8.36 13.04
C PHE A 27 15.41 9.58 12.33
N GLY A 28 15.35 10.72 13.00
CA GLY A 28 14.68 11.92 12.51
C GLY A 28 13.17 11.91 12.80
N PRO A 29 12.46 12.97 12.39
CA PRO A 29 11.02 13.06 12.56
C PRO A 29 10.31 11.91 11.85
N ALA A 30 9.18 11.46 12.40
CA ALA A 30 8.35 10.46 11.77
C ALA A 30 8.00 10.91 10.34
N GLN A 31 8.26 10.06 9.36
CA GLN A 31 7.86 10.33 7.99
C GLN A 31 6.33 10.36 7.94
N VAL A 32 5.78 11.54 7.65
CA VAL A 32 4.34 11.71 7.39
C VAL A 32 4.13 11.51 5.90
N GLY A 33 3.88 10.28 5.49
CA GLY A 33 3.67 9.91 4.10
C GLY A 33 3.29 8.45 3.96
N ASP A 34 2.73 8.09 2.82
CA ASP A 34 2.54 6.69 2.48
C ASP A 34 3.91 6.06 2.21
N SER A 35 4.42 5.30 3.19
CA SER A 35 5.71 4.61 3.08
C SER A 35 5.74 3.56 1.97
N THR A 36 4.58 3.21 1.42
CA THR A 36 4.44 2.28 0.30
C THR A 36 4.30 3.00 -1.05
N ALA A 37 4.18 4.33 -1.05
CA ALA A 37 4.08 5.10 -2.28
C ALA A 37 5.39 5.00 -3.08
N PRO A 38 5.31 4.74 -4.41
CA PRO A 38 6.49 4.70 -5.26
C PRO A 38 7.25 6.04 -5.27
N LEU A 39 8.59 6.00 -5.13
CA LEU A 39 9.47 7.17 -5.22
C LEU A 39 9.47 7.83 -6.60
N ARG A 40 9.07 7.09 -7.64
CA ARG A 40 8.92 7.55 -9.03
C ARG A 40 7.68 6.95 -9.64
N ALA A 41 7.18 7.59 -10.70
CA ALA A 41 6.12 7.00 -11.52
C ALA A 41 6.56 5.62 -12.07
N ALA A 42 5.61 4.69 -12.10
CA ALA A 42 5.83 3.38 -12.69
C ALA A 42 5.96 3.49 -14.22
N THR A 43 6.96 2.80 -14.76
CA THR A 43 7.10 2.60 -16.21
C THR A 43 5.92 1.79 -16.77
N GLU A 44 5.73 1.84 -18.09
CA GLU A 44 4.68 1.05 -18.74
C GLU A 44 4.84 -0.46 -18.47
N ALA A 45 6.07 -0.97 -18.54
CA ALA A 45 6.37 -2.37 -18.25
C ALA A 45 6.11 -2.75 -16.79
N GLU A 46 6.34 -1.84 -15.84
CA GLU A 46 5.99 -2.05 -14.43
C GLU A 46 4.48 -2.04 -14.21
N ARG A 47 3.76 -1.13 -14.87
CA ARG A 47 2.29 -1.09 -14.82
C ARG A 47 1.68 -2.36 -15.40
N GLY A 48 2.17 -2.84 -16.55
CA GLY A 48 1.72 -4.10 -17.15
C GLY A 48 1.93 -5.29 -16.21
N ARG A 49 3.09 -5.37 -15.54
CA ARG A 49 3.36 -6.42 -14.55
C ARG A 49 2.47 -6.33 -13.32
N ASP A 50 2.24 -5.14 -12.80
CA ASP A 50 1.35 -4.94 -11.65
C ASP A 50 -0.10 -5.32 -11.96
N ILE A 51 -0.58 -4.97 -13.16
CA ILE A 51 -1.88 -5.43 -13.65
C ILE A 51 -1.93 -6.95 -13.70
N ALA A 52 -0.94 -7.60 -14.35
CA ALA A 52 -0.89 -9.05 -14.44
C ALA A 52 -0.89 -9.73 -13.06
N LEU A 53 -0.10 -9.23 -12.11
CA LEU A 53 -0.08 -9.77 -10.74
C LEU A 53 -1.43 -9.65 -10.02
N ARG A 54 -2.24 -8.64 -10.34
CA ARG A 54 -3.55 -8.41 -9.71
C ARG A 54 -4.69 -9.16 -10.38
N THR A 55 -4.57 -9.46 -11.67
CA THR A 55 -5.65 -10.06 -12.46
C THR A 55 -5.44 -11.55 -12.71
N GLU A 56 -4.18 -11.99 -12.83
CA GLU A 56 -3.85 -13.35 -13.26
C GLU A 56 -3.58 -14.30 -12.09
N LEU A 57 -3.63 -13.80 -10.85
CA LEU A 57 -3.26 -14.55 -9.67
C LEU A 57 -4.37 -14.51 -8.62
N THR A 58 -4.77 -15.67 -8.12
CA THR A 58 -5.74 -15.80 -7.01
C THR A 58 -5.06 -16.43 -5.80
N ARG A 59 -5.32 -15.87 -4.62
CA ARG A 59 -4.87 -16.44 -3.34
C ARG A 59 -5.81 -17.58 -2.91
N VAL A 60 -5.23 -18.72 -2.55
CA VAL A 60 -5.94 -19.90 -2.05
C VAL A 60 -5.37 -20.30 -0.69
N VAL A 61 -6.22 -20.83 0.18
CA VAL A 61 -5.82 -21.39 1.47
C VAL A 61 -5.95 -22.91 1.38
N GLY A 62 -4.85 -23.61 1.66
CA GLY A 62 -4.80 -25.06 1.67
C GLY A 62 -5.50 -25.68 2.88
N PRO A 63 -5.72 -27.00 2.88
CA PRO A 63 -6.35 -27.71 4.00
C PRO A 63 -5.51 -27.67 5.29
N ASP A 64 -4.21 -27.40 5.16
CA ASP A 64 -3.27 -27.19 6.25
C ASP A 64 -3.27 -25.74 6.79
N GLY A 65 -4.08 -24.85 6.21
CA GLY A 65 -4.12 -23.43 6.54
C GLY A 65 -3.03 -22.59 5.85
N SER A 66 -2.14 -23.21 5.05
CA SER A 66 -1.10 -22.49 4.32
C SER A 66 -1.70 -21.68 3.18
N SER A 67 -1.25 -20.45 3.00
CA SER A 67 -1.70 -19.59 1.91
C SER A 67 -0.72 -19.64 0.74
N TYR A 68 -1.24 -19.86 -0.46
CA TYR A 68 -0.47 -19.84 -1.70
C TYR A 68 -1.22 -19.09 -2.79
N VAL A 69 -0.54 -18.83 -3.89
CA VAL A 69 -1.07 -18.09 -5.04
C VAL A 69 -1.07 -19.03 -6.24
N VAL A 70 -2.18 -19.04 -6.98
CA VAL A 70 -2.34 -19.86 -8.19
C VAL A 70 -2.66 -18.97 -9.38
N ALA A 71 -2.24 -19.42 -10.56
CA ALA A 71 -2.63 -18.79 -11.81
C ALA A 71 -4.14 -18.95 -12.01
N THR A 72 -4.81 -17.83 -12.30
CA THR A 72 -6.19 -17.79 -12.76
C THR A 72 -6.19 -17.87 -14.28
N PRO A 73 -7.04 -18.68 -14.91
CA PRO A 73 -7.23 -18.61 -16.36
C PRO A 73 -7.67 -17.20 -16.73
N VAL A 74 -6.84 -16.49 -17.49
CA VAL A 74 -7.20 -15.21 -18.08
C VAL A 74 -7.93 -15.55 -19.37
N GLU A 75 -9.24 -15.35 -19.41
CA GLU A 75 -9.94 -15.30 -20.69
C GLU A 75 -9.33 -14.14 -21.48
N PRO A 76 -8.78 -14.38 -22.68
CA PRO A 76 -8.26 -13.29 -23.49
C PRO A 76 -9.42 -12.35 -23.79
N GLY A 77 -9.40 -11.16 -23.18
CA GLY A 77 -10.27 -10.07 -23.59
C GLY A 77 -10.11 -9.83 -25.10
N PRO A 78 -11.12 -9.26 -25.78
CA PRO A 78 -11.10 -9.14 -27.24
C PRO A 78 -9.78 -8.51 -27.66
N SER A 79 -8.99 -9.29 -28.41
CA SER A 79 -7.72 -8.88 -28.97
C SER A 79 -7.90 -7.51 -29.60
N ALA A 80 -6.98 -6.59 -29.29
CA ALA A 80 -6.90 -5.27 -29.90
C ALA A 80 -7.13 -5.38 -31.42
N PRO A 81 -7.84 -4.42 -32.05
CA PRO A 81 -8.20 -4.53 -33.45
C PRO A 81 -6.96 -4.79 -34.29
N THR A 82 -6.97 -5.90 -35.02
CA THR A 82 -6.00 -6.22 -36.06
C THR A 82 -5.87 -4.99 -36.96
N PRO A 83 -4.66 -4.40 -37.12
CA PRO A 83 -4.48 -3.32 -38.08
C PRO A 83 -4.93 -3.86 -39.45
N PRO A 84 -5.74 -3.11 -40.22
CA PRO A 84 -6.22 -3.58 -41.51
C PRO A 84 -5.00 -3.89 -42.38
N ASP A 85 -4.98 -5.09 -42.94
CA ASP A 85 -3.99 -5.54 -43.92
C ASP A 85 -3.74 -4.41 -44.94
N ALA A 86 -2.48 -3.98 -45.03
CA ALA A 86 -2.05 -3.10 -46.09
C ALA A 86 -2.08 -3.91 -47.39
N ALA A 87 -3.10 -3.61 -48.20
CA ALA A 87 -3.25 -4.09 -49.58
C ALA A 87 -2.14 -3.57 -50.50
#